data_AF-A0A5K0WML2-F1
#
_entry.id   AF-A0A5K0WML2-F1
#
_cell.length_a   1.000
_cell.length_b   1.000
_cell.length_c   1.000
_cell.angle_alpha   90.00
_cell.angle_beta   90.00
_cell.angle_gamma   90.00
#
_symmetry.space_group_name_H-M   'P 1'
#
loop_
_entity.id
_entity.type
_entity.pdbx_description
1 polymer ?
#
loop_
_entity_poly.entity_id
_entity_poly.type
_entity_poly.pdbx_seq_one_letter_code
_entity_poly.pdbx_strand_id
1 'polypeptide(L)' 'RQVSVGGGNDRPVRVDVQRPAKYNGNRDSRVINNFLFQLKYYLDLRGIVGDDLQVKTAAMLLE' A
#
# COMPACT_ATOMS: atom_id res chain seq x y z
N ARG A 1 -24.66 21.37 -34.20
CA ARG A 1 -24.62 20.55 -32.97
C ARG A 1 -23.26 19.84 -32.95
N GLN A 2 -22.30 20.35 -32.19
CA GLN A 2 -21.03 19.66 -31.95
C GLN A 2 -21.11 19.05 -30.56
N VAL A 3 -20.99 17.72 -30.48
CA VAL A 3 -20.82 17.02 -29.22
C VAL A 3 -19.33 16.81 -29.06
N SER A 4 -18.72 17.56 -28.14
CA SER A 4 -17.35 17.29 -27.70
C SER A 4 -17.42 16.12 -26.74
N VAL A 5 -17.09 14.93 -27.21
CA VAL A 5 -16.83 13.77 -26.35
C VAL A 5 -15.43 14.01 -25.78
N GLY A 6 -15.40 14.66 -24.62
CA GLY A 6 -14.17 14.88 -23.86
C GLY A 6 -13.51 13.55 -23.60
N GLY A 7 -12.30 13.39 -24.16
CA GLY A 7 -11.51 12.17 -24.06
C GLY A 7 -11.40 11.72 -22.61
N GLY A 8 -11.80 10.47 -22.39
CA GLY A 8 -11.55 9.76 -21.15
C GLY A 8 -10.05 9.82 -20.87
N ASN A 9 -9.67 10.68 -19.94
CA ASN A 9 -8.36 10.62 -19.32
C ASN A 9 -8.35 9.33 -18.49
N ASP A 10 -8.05 8.20 -19.13
CA ASP A 10 -7.57 6.96 -18.50
C ASP A 10 -6.17 7.19 -17.87
N ARG A 11 -5.96 8.36 -17.26
CA ARG A 11 -4.78 8.60 -16.46
C ARG A 11 -4.98 7.71 -15.24
N PRO A 12 -4.13 6.68 -15.01
CA PRO A 12 -4.23 5.93 -13.78
C PRO A 12 -4.10 6.94 -12.65
N VAL A 13 -5.18 7.13 -11.90
CA VAL A 13 -5.16 7.90 -10.66
C VAL A 13 -4.18 7.13 -9.78
N ARG A 14 -2.93 7.60 -9.77
CA ARG A 14 -1.93 7.14 -8.82
C ARG A 14 -2.42 7.63 -7.47
N VAL A 15 -3.29 6.84 -6.84
CA VAL A 15 -3.66 7.05 -5.44
C VAL A 15 -2.33 7.02 -4.70
N ASP A 16 -1.95 8.14 -4.11
CA ASP A 16 -0.73 8.17 -3.32
C ASP A 16 -1.00 7.38 -2.05
N VAL A 17 -0.67 6.09 -2.09
CA VAL A 17 -0.87 5.19 -0.97
C VAL A 17 0.19 5.53 0.06
N GLN A 18 -0.27 6.08 1.19
CA GLN A 18 0.58 6.36 2.35
C GLN A 18 1.24 5.07 2.84
N ARG A 19 2.55 5.15 3.09
CA ARG A 19 3.33 4.04 3.66
C ARG A 19 2.95 3.83 5.13
N PRO A 20 2.83 2.58 5.61
CA PRO A 20 2.62 2.29 7.03
C PRO A 20 3.73 2.87 7.92
N ALA A 21 3.40 3.13 9.18
CA ALA A 21 4.39 3.48 10.19
C ALA A 21 5.33 2.29 10.46
N LYS A 22 6.53 2.57 10.96
CA LYS A 22 7.44 1.51 11.40
C LYS A 22 6.88 0.81 12.64
N TYR A 23 7.09 -0.49 12.69
CA TYR A 23 6.79 -1.32 13.86
C TYR A 23 7.98 -1.30 14.82
N ASN A 24 7.70 -0.90 16.05
CA ASN A 24 8.69 -0.67 17.11
C ASN A 24 8.95 -1.89 18.01
N GLY A 25 8.55 -3.09 17.57
CA GLY A 25 8.73 -4.31 18.37
C GLY A 25 7.74 -4.50 19.53
N ASN A 26 6.67 -3.71 19.61
CA ASN A 26 5.65 -3.86 20.65
C ASN A 26 4.96 -5.23 20.61
N ARG A 27 5.11 -6.03 21.67
CA ARG A 27 4.62 -7.41 21.76
C ARG A 27 3.10 -7.57 21.98
N ASP A 28 2.33 -6.48 22.10
CA ASP A 28 0.87 -6.55 22.15
C ASP A 28 0.32 -7.09 20.81
N SER A 29 -0.44 -8.18 20.86
CA SER A 29 -0.98 -8.86 19.68
C SER A 29 -1.89 -7.96 18.85
N ARG A 30 -2.58 -6.99 19.46
CA ARG A 30 -3.43 -6.02 18.73
C ARG A 30 -2.58 -5.07 17.89
N VAL A 31 -1.43 -4.65 18.41
CA VAL A 31 -0.50 -3.78 17.70
C VAL A 31 0.14 -4.54 16.53
N ILE A 32 0.55 -5.78 16.77
CA ILE A 32 1.08 -6.67 15.72
C ILE A 32 0.06 -6.88 14.61
N ASN A 33 -1.18 -7.23 14.96
CA ASN A 33 -2.24 -7.47 13.98
C ASN A 33 -2.56 -6.19 13.18
N ASN A 34 -2.61 -5.03 13.82
CA ASN A 34 -2.82 -3.76 13.13
C ASN A 34 -1.69 -3.45 12.13
N PHE A 35 -0.43 -3.65 12.52
CA PHE A 35 0.71 -3.48 11.63
C PHE A 35 0.62 -4.42 10.41
N LEU A 36 0.35 -5.70 10.63
CA LEU A 36 0.21 -6.67 9.54
C LEU A 36 -0.95 -6.34 8.59
N PHE A 37 -2.08 -5.87 9.13
CA PHE A 37 -3.21 -5.43 8.33
C PHE A 37 -2.86 -4.22 7.44
N GLN A 38 -2.23 -3.20 8.02
CA GLN A 38 -1.80 -2.00 7.28
C GLN A 38 -0.75 -2.34 6.20
N LEU A 39 0.20 -3.21 6.53
CA LEU A 39 1.23 -3.67 5.58
C LEU A 39 0.60 -4.40 4.39
N LYS A 40 -0.29 -5.37 4.65
CA LYS A 40 -0.96 -6.13 3.58
C LYS A 40 -1.79 -5.21 2.69
N TYR A 41 -2.57 -4.31 3.29
CA TYR A 41 -3.37 -3.34 2.55
C TYR A 41 -2.50 -2.41 1.67
N TYR A 42 -1.36 -1.95 2.19
CA TYR A 42 -0.40 -1.15 1.43
C TYR A 42 0.18 -1.90 0.22
N LEU A 43 0.55 -3.17 0.42
CA LEU A 43 1.10 -4.02 -0.64
C LEU A 43 0.05 -4.30 -1.73
N ASP A 44 -1.18 -4.60 -1.34
CA ASP A 44 -2.30 -4.83 -2.26
C ASP A 44 -2.59 -3.58 -3.10
N LEU A 45 -2.66 -2.39 -2.48
CA LEU A 45 -2.89 -1.13 -3.20
C LEU A 45 -1.73 -0.74 -4.13
N ARG A 46 -0.50 -1.15 -3.82
CA ARG A 46 0.68 -0.95 -4.69
C ARG A 46 0.80 -2.01 -5.79
N GLY A 47 -0.06 -3.03 -5.78
CA GLY A 47 0.02 -4.16 -6.73
C GLY A 47 1.29 -5.00 -6.54
N ILE A 48 1.82 -5.09 -5.32
CA ILE A 48 3.03 -5.86 -5.02
C ILE A 48 2.65 -7.32 -4.78
N VAL A 49 2.84 -8.17 -5.79
CA VAL A 49 2.42 -9.59 -5.77
C VAL A 49 3.58 -10.56 -5.51
N GLY A 50 4.84 -10.11 -5.58
CA GLY A 50 6.02 -10.97 -5.41
C GLY A 50 6.53 -11.04 -3.97
N ASP A 51 6.75 -12.26 -3.46
CA ASP A 51 7.18 -12.53 -2.08
C ASP A 51 8.45 -11.77 -1.68
N ASP A 52 9.46 -11.73 -2.56
CA ASP A 52 10.72 -11.01 -2.28
C ASP A 52 10.49 -9.51 -2.00
N LEU A 53 9.65 -8.87 -2.81
CA LEU A 53 9.36 -7.45 -2.66
C LEU A 53 8.48 -7.17 -1.44
N GLN A 54 7.58 -8.09 -1.09
CA GLN A 54 6.79 -8.01 0.15
C GLN A 54 7.71 -8.15 1.38
N VAL A 55 8.60 -9.14 1.39
CA VAL A 55 9.57 -9.36 2.49
C VAL A 55 10.49 -8.16 2.65
N LYS A 56 11.05 -7.64 1.56
CA LYS A 56 11.91 -6.45 1.59
C LYS A 56 11.16 -5.22 2.11
N THR A 57 9.88 -5.06 1.75
CA THR A 57 9.03 -3.97 2.25
C THR A 57 8.74 -4.11 3.73
N ALA A 58 8.42 -5.32 4.19
CA ALA A 58 8.24 -5.62 5.61
C ALA A 58 9.50 -5.28 6.41
N ALA A 59 10.67 -5.72 5.94
CA ALA A 59 11.96 -5.48 6.59
C ALA A 59 12.29 -3.98 6.73
N MET A 60 11.96 -3.14 5.74
CA MET A 60 12.15 -1.68 5.83
C MET A 60 11.26 -0.99 6.87
N LEU A 61 10.19 -1.68 7.32
CA LEU A 61 9.21 -1.16 8.26
C LEU A 61 9.40 -1.70 9.68
N LEU A 62 10.45 -2.47 9.93
CA LEU A 62 10.87 -2.84 11.27
C LEU A 62 11.87 -1.80 11.79
N GLU A 63 11.84 -1.49 13.09
CA GLU A 63 12.89 -0.73 13.81
C GLU A 63 14.05 -1.61 14.26
#